data_AF-A0A2D9QJX4-F1
#
_entry.id   AF-A0A2D9QJX4-F1
#
_cell.length_a   1.000
_cell.length_b   1.000
_cell.length_c   1.000
_cell.angle_alpha   90.00
_cell.angle_beta   90.00
_cell.angle_gamma   90.00
#
_symmetry.space_group_name_H-M   'P 1'
#
loop_
_entity.id
_entity.type
_entity.pdbx_description
1 polymer ?
#
loop_
_entity_poly.entity_id
_entity_poly.type
_entity_poly.pdbx_seq_one_letter_code
_entity_poly.pdbx_strand_id
1 'polypeptide(L)'
;MKMYFLLIYFLLNSSNIEAKVEPHECTFSFIPFLTQIFPCRTDAEQSLESLRVYWKSEDDDELCHYFYFPIADPSSSKKLLLDNYKIMAAEIEKRQIDCMKDHRNIFWYRGENTKSMLDKFSKWDEEKG
;
A
#
# COMPACT_ATOMS: atom_id res chain seq x y z
N MET A 1 29.65 25.62 -33.01
CA MET A 1 29.59 24.14 -32.94
C MET A 1 30.08 23.58 -31.59
N LYS A 2 29.77 24.23 -30.45
CA LYS A 2 30.07 23.74 -29.08
C LYS A 2 28.82 23.56 -28.20
N MET A 3 27.70 24.16 -28.59
CA MET A 3 26.46 24.17 -27.79
C MET A 3 25.61 22.91 -27.99
N TYR A 4 25.70 22.25 -29.15
CA TYR A 4 25.01 20.97 -29.39
C TYR A 4 25.63 19.78 -28.65
N PHE A 5 26.93 19.84 -28.33
CA PHE A 5 27.61 18.76 -27.60
C PHE A 5 27.18 18.65 -26.14
N LEU A 6 26.83 19.78 -25.49
CA LEU A 6 26.35 19.81 -24.11
C LEU A 6 24.91 19.28 -23.96
N LEU A 7 24.05 19.55 -24.95
CA LEU A 7 22.67 19.04 -24.98
C LEU A 7 22.62 17.53 -25.17
N ILE A 8 23.50 16.97 -26.00
CA ILE A 8 23.58 15.51 -26.21
C ILE A 8 24.15 14.81 -24.96
N TYR A 9 25.09 15.43 -24.24
CA TYR A 9 25.60 14.90 -22.97
C TYR A 9 24.53 14.89 -21.86
N PHE A 10 23.65 15.88 -21.83
CA PHE A 10 22.51 15.93 -20.90
C PHE A 10 21.46 14.87 -21.22
N LEU A 11 21.17 14.64 -22.51
CA LEU A 11 20.18 13.65 -22.96
C LEU A 11 20.69 12.20 -22.82
N LEU A 12 22.00 11.95 -22.94
CA LEU A 12 22.59 10.62 -22.77
C LEU A 12 22.78 10.18 -21.31
N ASN A 13 22.75 11.11 -20.34
CA ASN A 13 22.72 10.76 -18.91
C ASN A 13 21.29 10.53 -18.38
N SER A 14 20.28 10.57 -19.25
CA SER A 14 18.88 10.31 -18.88
C SER A 14 18.52 8.82 -18.92
N SER A 15 19.49 7.92 -19.15
CA SER A 15 19.26 6.48 -19.20
C SER A 15 19.35 5.86 -17.80
N ASN A 16 18.23 5.26 -17.39
CA ASN A 16 18.03 4.47 -16.17
C ASN A 16 17.88 5.29 -14.89
N ILE A 17 16.76 6.03 -14.79
CA ILE A 17 16.05 6.06 -13.51
C ILE A 17 15.37 4.70 -13.38
N GLU A 18 16.17 3.68 -13.08
CA GLU A 18 15.66 2.50 -12.42
C GLU A 18 15.24 3.01 -11.05
N ALA A 19 13.95 3.35 -10.91
CA ALA A 19 13.40 3.82 -9.66
C ALA A 19 13.47 2.64 -8.69
N LYS A 20 14.61 2.49 -8.02
CA LYS A 20 14.69 1.79 -6.74
C LYS A 20 13.67 2.46 -5.85
N VAL A 21 12.49 1.87 -5.75
CA VAL A 21 11.43 2.30 -4.85
C VAL A 21 12.01 2.12 -3.46
N GLU A 22 12.49 3.20 -2.86
CA GLU A 22 12.96 3.13 -1.49
C GLU A 22 11.78 2.79 -0.58
N PRO A 23 11.94 1.90 0.40
CA PRO A 23 10.88 1.49 1.33
C PRO A 23 10.26 2.63 2.15
N HIS A 24 10.81 3.85 2.02
CA HIS A 24 10.40 5.09 2.66
C HIS A 24 9.52 5.99 1.79
N GLU A 25 9.19 5.62 0.55
CA GLU A 25 8.26 6.41 -0.25
C GLU A 25 6.83 6.28 0.29
N CYS A 26 6.30 7.40 0.80
CA CYS A 26 4.88 7.50 1.13
C CYS A 26 4.05 7.31 -0.13
N THR A 27 2.82 6.82 0.02
CA THR A 27 1.94 6.59 -1.12
C THR A 27 1.62 7.88 -1.90
N PHE A 28 1.74 9.07 -1.28
CA PHE A 28 1.65 10.38 -1.96
C PHE A 28 2.96 10.88 -2.58
N SER A 29 4.08 10.15 -2.56
CA SER A 29 5.42 10.61 -2.98
C SER A 29 5.46 11.26 -4.38
N PHE A 30 4.45 11.01 -5.21
CA PHE A 30 4.20 11.65 -6.50
C PHE A 30 3.84 13.16 -6.43
N ILE A 31 3.56 13.72 -5.25
CA ILE A 31 3.23 15.14 -5.04
C ILE A 31 4.25 15.79 -4.07
N PRO A 32 5.33 16.41 -4.59
CA PRO A 32 6.49 16.86 -3.79
C PRO A 32 6.19 17.92 -2.72
N PHE A 33 5.11 18.68 -2.82
CA PHE A 33 4.77 19.69 -1.81
C PHE A 33 4.13 19.07 -0.57
N LEU A 34 3.43 17.94 -0.72
CA LEU A 34 2.74 17.28 0.40
C LEU A 34 3.73 16.55 1.32
N THR A 35 4.88 16.08 0.81
CA THR A 35 5.95 15.44 1.61
C THR A 35 6.57 16.37 2.63
N GLN A 36 6.53 17.68 2.37
CA GLN A 36 7.12 18.69 3.26
C GLN A 36 6.17 19.09 4.39
N ILE A 37 4.87 18.89 4.22
CA ILE A 37 3.83 19.31 5.16
C ILE A 37 3.36 18.15 6.03
N PHE A 38 3.27 16.95 5.47
CA PHE A 38 2.78 15.77 6.17
C PHE A 38 3.90 14.74 6.33
N PRO A 39 4.30 14.41 7.57
CA PRO A 39 5.34 13.42 7.80
C PRO A 39 4.89 12.04 7.32
N CYS A 40 5.80 11.32 6.67
CA CYS A 40 5.55 9.95 6.26
C CYS A 40 5.37 9.04 7.47
N ARG A 41 4.25 8.33 7.54
CA ARG A 41 4.05 7.28 8.54
C ARG A 41 4.76 6.02 8.08
N THR A 42 5.69 5.55 8.89
CA THR A 42 6.44 4.31 8.67
C THR A 42 5.96 3.20 9.60
N ASP A 43 6.49 2.01 9.37
CA ASP A 43 6.25 0.75 10.10
C ASP A 43 6.93 0.70 11.48
N ALA A 44 7.07 1.84 12.15
CA ALA A 44 7.51 1.87 13.55
C ALA A 44 6.58 0.98 14.41
N GLU A 45 7.14 0.27 15.39
CA GLU A 45 6.39 -0.73 16.17
C GLU A 45 5.14 -0.15 16.84
N GLN A 46 5.20 1.10 17.31
CA GLN A 46 4.04 1.80 17.86
C GLN A 46 2.90 1.95 16.85
N SER A 47 3.22 2.22 15.57
CA SER A 47 2.24 2.29 14.48
C SER A 47 1.58 0.93 14.26
N LEU A 48 2.39 -0.14 14.22
CA LEU A 48 1.90 -1.50 14.02
C LEU A 48 1.01 -1.96 15.17
N GLU A 49 1.42 -1.68 16.42
CA GLU A 49 0.62 -2.03 17.59
C GLU A 49 -0.71 -1.28 17.62
N SER A 50 -0.70 0.01 17.27
CA SER A 50 -1.94 0.79 17.15
C SER A 50 -2.90 0.19 16.13
N LEU A 51 -2.39 -0.31 14.99
CA LEU A 51 -3.19 -1.00 13.99
C LEU A 51 -3.72 -2.36 14.48
N ARG A 52 -2.92 -3.14 15.21
CA ARG A 52 -3.37 -4.40 15.82
C ARG A 52 -4.51 -4.17 16.80
N VAL A 53 -4.38 -3.15 17.66
CA VAL A 53 -5.43 -2.76 18.62
C VAL A 53 -6.69 -2.30 17.87
N TYR A 54 -6.53 -1.47 16.85
CA TYR A 54 -7.64 -0.97 16.02
C TYR A 54 -8.43 -2.12 15.38
N TRP A 55 -7.77 -2.98 14.61
CA TRP A 55 -8.49 -4.09 13.94
C TRP A 55 -9.07 -5.10 14.90
N LYS A 56 -8.45 -5.28 16.07
CA LYS A 56 -9.02 -6.12 17.14
C LYS A 56 -10.31 -5.54 17.70
N SER A 57 -10.50 -4.22 17.68
CA SER A 57 -11.73 -3.58 18.18
C SER A 57 -12.84 -3.45 17.14
N GLU A 58 -12.52 -3.49 15.84
CA GLU A 58 -13.51 -3.43 14.77
C GLU A 58 -14.35 -4.71 14.65
N ASP A 59 -15.57 -4.54 14.15
CA ASP A 59 -16.46 -5.65 13.81
C ASP A 59 -16.00 -6.39 12.53
N ASP A 60 -16.63 -7.55 12.30
CA ASP A 60 -16.24 -8.42 11.20
C ASP A 60 -16.62 -7.82 9.83
N ASP A 61 -17.68 -7.00 9.77
CA ASP A 61 -18.13 -6.32 8.55
C ASP A 61 -17.07 -5.32 8.07
N GLU A 62 -16.60 -4.43 8.96
CA GLU A 62 -15.58 -3.42 8.63
C GLU A 62 -14.22 -4.05 8.35
N LEU A 63 -13.82 -5.04 9.16
CA LEU A 63 -12.58 -5.78 8.94
C LEU A 63 -12.57 -6.44 7.55
N CYS A 64 -13.66 -7.11 7.18
CA CYS A 64 -13.80 -7.74 5.86
C CYS A 64 -13.89 -6.70 4.73
N HIS A 65 -14.56 -5.57 4.93
CA HIS A 65 -14.60 -4.49 3.94
C HIS A 65 -13.19 -4.01 3.61
N TYR A 66 -12.44 -3.52 4.59
CA TYR A 66 -11.10 -2.96 4.33
C TYR A 66 -10.06 -4.01 3.94
N PHE A 67 -10.28 -5.29 4.22
CA PHE A 67 -9.40 -6.34 3.70
C PHE A 67 -9.53 -6.51 2.19
N TYR A 68 -10.66 -6.16 1.57
CA TYR A 68 -10.88 -6.26 0.12
C TYR A 68 -10.86 -4.91 -0.61
N PHE A 69 -11.06 -3.78 0.09
CA PHE A 69 -11.00 -2.42 -0.45
C PHE A 69 -9.78 -1.65 0.03
N PRO A 70 -9.13 -0.88 -0.86
CA PRO A 70 -7.94 -0.14 -0.48
C PRO A 70 -8.24 0.90 0.58
N ILE A 71 -7.44 0.89 1.65
CA ILE A 71 -7.43 1.98 2.61
C ILE A 71 -6.68 3.15 1.96
N ALA A 72 -7.37 4.27 1.81
CA ALA A 72 -6.75 5.50 1.34
C ALA A 72 -5.94 6.14 2.49
N ASP A 73 -4.70 5.70 2.66
CA ASP A 73 -3.74 6.36 3.54
C ASP A 73 -2.56 6.89 2.72
N PRO A 74 -2.71 8.04 2.05
CA PRO A 74 -1.64 8.63 1.27
C PRO A 74 -0.37 8.87 2.10
N SER A 75 -0.52 9.10 3.42
CA SER A 75 0.57 9.42 4.34
C SER A 75 1.40 8.25 4.81
N SER A 76 0.94 7.03 4.56
CA SER A 76 1.64 5.80 4.91
C SER A 76 2.68 5.42 3.85
N SER A 77 3.79 4.85 4.31
CA SER A 77 4.71 4.12 3.43
C SER A 77 4.01 2.90 2.86
N LYS A 78 4.44 2.47 1.67
CA LYS A 78 3.96 1.22 1.06
C LYS A 78 4.10 0.03 2.01
N LYS A 79 5.23 -0.05 2.73
CA LYS A 79 5.50 -1.11 3.70
C LYS A 79 4.48 -1.11 4.84
N LEU A 80 4.14 0.06 5.38
CA LEU A 80 3.14 0.18 6.44
C LEU A 80 1.75 -0.27 5.95
N LEU A 81 1.35 0.06 4.72
CA LEU A 81 0.10 -0.45 4.12
C LEU A 81 0.11 -1.98 4.01
N LEU A 82 1.20 -2.56 3.50
CA LEU A 82 1.33 -4.01 3.37
C LEU A 82 1.24 -4.69 4.74
N ASP A 83 1.94 -4.17 5.75
CA ASP A 83 1.91 -4.74 7.10
C ASP A 83 0.53 -4.54 7.76
N ASN A 84 -0.19 -3.46 7.46
CA ASN A 84 -1.57 -3.28 7.85
C ASN A 84 -2.50 -4.38 7.27
N TYR A 85 -2.36 -4.72 5.98
CA TYR A 85 -3.12 -5.82 5.37
C TYR A 85 -2.77 -7.20 5.95
N LYS A 86 -1.51 -7.43 6.36
CA LYS A 86 -1.12 -8.65 7.08
C LYS A 86 -1.75 -8.73 8.47
N ILE A 87 -1.83 -7.60 9.19
CA ILE A 87 -2.50 -7.53 10.50
C ILE A 87 -3.99 -7.88 10.36
N MET A 88 -4.68 -7.31 9.37
CA MET A 88 -6.06 -7.66 9.08
C MET A 88 -6.23 -9.15 8.75
N ALA A 89 -5.36 -9.70 7.87
CA ALA A 89 -5.40 -11.12 7.52
C ALA A 89 -5.25 -12.04 8.76
N ALA A 90 -4.31 -11.71 9.65
CA ALA A 90 -4.09 -12.46 10.88
C ALA A 90 -5.30 -12.37 11.84
N GLU A 91 -5.97 -11.21 11.91
CA GLU A 91 -7.16 -11.06 12.75
C GLU A 91 -8.37 -11.82 12.16
N ILE A 92 -8.56 -11.80 10.83
CA ILE A 92 -9.58 -12.61 10.13
C ILE A 92 -9.36 -14.10 10.38
N GLU A 93 -8.12 -14.57 10.23
CA GLU A 93 -7.74 -15.97 10.51
C GLU A 93 -8.00 -16.33 11.98
N LYS A 94 -7.57 -15.48 12.92
CA LYS A 94 -7.78 -15.69 14.35
C LYS A 94 -9.27 -15.78 14.72
N ARG A 95 -10.13 -15.00 14.06
CA ARG A 95 -11.59 -15.01 14.27
C ARG A 95 -12.31 -16.12 13.50
N GLN A 96 -11.62 -16.80 12.58
CA GLN A 96 -12.19 -17.84 11.72
C GLN A 96 -13.35 -17.33 10.85
N ILE A 97 -13.23 -16.10 10.32
CA ILE A 97 -14.25 -15.45 9.49
C ILE A 97 -14.03 -15.82 8.03
N ASP A 98 -15.11 -16.19 7.32
CA ASP A 98 -15.11 -16.29 5.87
C ASP A 98 -15.74 -15.03 5.27
N CYS A 99 -14.92 -14.00 5.04
CA CYS A 99 -15.42 -12.72 4.50
C CYS A 99 -16.19 -12.85 3.18
N MET A 100 -15.85 -13.82 2.33
CA MET A 100 -16.51 -14.04 1.04
C MET A 100 -17.88 -14.71 1.18
N LYS A 101 -18.10 -15.43 2.28
CA LYS A 101 -19.34 -16.15 2.56
C LYS A 101 -20.25 -15.37 3.50
N ASP A 102 -19.67 -14.84 4.57
CA ASP A 102 -20.40 -14.31 5.73
C ASP A 102 -20.63 -12.79 5.62
N HIS A 103 -19.69 -12.06 5.01
CA HIS A 103 -19.69 -10.58 4.92
C HIS A 103 -19.70 -10.06 3.48
N ARG A 104 -20.15 -10.91 2.54
CA ARG A 104 -20.19 -10.57 1.12
C ARG A 104 -21.23 -9.50 0.83
N ASN A 105 -20.78 -8.31 0.50
CA ASN A 105 -21.64 -7.24 0.01
C ASN A 105 -21.45 -7.01 -1.52
N ILE A 106 -22.56 -7.16 -2.27
CA ILE A 106 -22.60 -7.16 -3.74
C ILE A 106 -22.02 -5.88 -4.38
N PHE A 107 -22.07 -4.74 -3.70
CA PHE A 107 -21.50 -3.48 -4.23
C PHE A 107 -19.97 -3.53 -4.34
N TRP A 108 -19.36 -4.40 -3.55
CA TRP A 108 -17.94 -4.45 -3.30
C TRP A 108 -17.31 -5.65 -4.02
N TYR A 109 -17.91 -6.83 -3.89
CA TYR A 109 -17.35 -8.07 -4.44
C TYR A 109 -17.62 -8.23 -5.94
N ARG A 110 -16.55 -8.30 -6.73
CA ARG A 110 -16.59 -8.42 -8.20
C ARG A 110 -16.70 -9.88 -8.70
N GLY A 111 -17.17 -10.80 -7.85
CA GLY A 111 -17.31 -12.23 -8.13
C GLY A 111 -16.33 -13.11 -7.34
N GLU A 112 -16.35 -14.42 -7.62
CA GLU A 112 -15.53 -15.44 -6.93
C GLU A 112 -14.01 -15.17 -7.04
N ASN A 113 -13.60 -14.43 -8.07
CA ASN A 113 -12.20 -14.07 -8.31
C ASN A 113 -11.78 -12.73 -7.65
N THR A 114 -12.55 -12.24 -6.67
CA THR A 114 -12.21 -11.00 -5.97
C THR A 114 -10.93 -11.20 -5.15
N LYS A 115 -9.89 -10.45 -5.47
CA LYS A 115 -8.60 -10.49 -4.76
C LYS A 115 -8.64 -9.63 -3.50
N SER A 116 -8.04 -10.10 -2.41
CA SER A 116 -7.82 -9.31 -1.21
C SER A 116 -6.86 -8.14 -1.49
N MET A 117 -6.80 -7.16 -0.59
CA MET A 117 -5.80 -6.11 -0.65
C MET A 117 -4.39 -6.65 -0.46
N LEU A 118 -4.22 -7.71 0.34
CA LEU A 118 -2.94 -8.39 0.48
C LEU A 118 -2.46 -8.97 -0.87
N ASP A 119 -3.34 -9.65 -1.62
CA ASP A 119 -3.03 -10.18 -2.96
C ASP A 119 -2.74 -9.09 -4.00
N LYS A 120 -3.42 -7.95 -3.89
CA LYS A 120 -3.23 -6.80 -4.78
C LYS A 120 -1.89 -6.11 -4.51
N PHE A 121 -1.55 -5.92 -3.23
CA PHE A 121 -0.32 -5.24 -2.82
C PHE A 121 0.92 -6.12 -2.99
N SER A 122 0.85 -7.42 -2.65
CA SER A 122 1.99 -8.33 -2.80
C SER A 122 2.48 -8.43 -4.25
N LYS A 123 1.55 -8.53 -5.21
CA LYS A 123 1.88 -8.54 -6.65
C LYS A 123 2.48 -7.22 -7.13
N TRP A 124 2.08 -6.10 -6.52
CA TRP A 124 2.65 -4.80 -6.83
C TRP A 124 4.09 -4.62 -6.31
N ASP A 125 4.56 -5.48 -5.39
CA ASP A 125 5.97 -5.57 -5.01
C ASP A 125 6.77 -6.47 -5.97
N GLU A 126 6.19 -7.58 -6.43
CA GLU A 126 6.87 -8.53 -7.34
C GLU A 126 7.06 -7.98 -8.77
N GLU A 127 6.10 -7.22 -9.31
CA GLU A 127 6.17 -6.67 -10.69
C GLU A 127 7.16 -5.50 -10.87
N LYS A 128 7.77 -5.01 -9.77
CA LYS A 128 8.76 -3.93 -9.79
C LYS A 128 10.18 -4.39 -9.42
N GLY A 129 10.39 -5.70 -9.26
CA GLY A 129 11.68 -6.34 -9.00
C GLY A 129 12.34 -6.92 -10.24
#